data_AF-A0A9W4JF30-F1
#
_entry.id   AF-A0A9W4JF30-F1
#
_cell.length_a   1.000
_cell.length_b   1.000
_cell.length_c   1.000
_cell.angle_alpha   90.00
_cell.angle_beta   90.00
_cell.angle_gamma   90.00
#
_symmetry.space_group_name_H-M   'P 1'
#
loop_
_entity.id
_entity.type
_entity.pdbx_description
1 polymer ?
#
loop_
_entity_poly.entity_id
_entity_poly.type
_entity_poly.pdbx_seq_one_letter_code
_entity_poly.pdbx_strand_id
1 'polypeptide(L)'
;MRIGKLYVLLQLLLKQPAIKLLIFASFIYLLAFQYCRIHFWRDPHSAFFDDRDVYEWKYSLLREHQANHFISLHDAPSGGNDAVLSQGAPLMCAALATVRRDKDDYLSATIGSMLSDLDPRERHALHLSVLFANTDPAQHPRWDQRWLGRLADSVLTYNVSSEELDHLRMLEETGNFHEKGVYDYVYLLNQCLETEAPYIFILEDDVIFADGWLVKTFNSLHTLSHEPTDRKEPWIYLRLFFTETALSWSDTDFWYRNMPLAFGLVIGSTYAFLLALRRWLPARYYLGYWVIGTMCLVVAPAFTALVYMIGKYSLAPLKGVVEMNDRGCCTQGLIFPREQVPALVNYLQEKKGGQTDSLIEDFATEKGLTRFALAPQQLQHVGLKSSRNNLEVNTKSTWAFWFEENDALELKDEHQLLMAASDDNWRLN
;
A
#
# COMPACT_ATOMS: atom_id res chain seq x y z
N MET A 1 -50.83 -22.94 -33.11
CA MET A 1 -51.52 -23.35 -31.86
C MET A 1 -50.63 -23.44 -30.61
N ARG A 2 -49.29 -23.51 -30.71
CA ARG A 2 -48.37 -23.53 -29.54
C ARG A 2 -48.09 -22.15 -28.91
N ILE A 3 -48.11 -21.08 -29.70
CA ILE A 3 -47.76 -19.71 -29.24
C ILE A 3 -48.84 -19.13 -28.29
N GLY A 4 -50.13 -19.39 -28.56
CA GLY A 4 -51.23 -18.89 -27.71
C GLY A 4 -51.30 -19.54 -26.33
N LYS A 5 -50.97 -20.84 -26.22
CA LYS A 5 -50.90 -21.53 -24.92
C LYS A 5 -49.73 -21.01 -24.08
N LEU A 6 -48.59 -20.70 -24.71
CA LEU A 6 -47.44 -20.10 -24.05
C LEU A 6 -47.77 -18.70 -23.53
N TYR A 7 -48.47 -17.88 -24.33
CA TYR A 7 -48.87 -16.52 -23.96
C TYR A 7 -49.84 -16.50 -22.76
N VAL A 8 -50.85 -17.38 -22.75
CA VAL A 8 -51.81 -17.52 -21.64
C VAL A 8 -51.11 -18.03 -20.37
N LEU A 9 -50.19 -18.98 -20.50
CA LEU A 9 -49.39 -19.47 -19.37
C LEU A 9 -48.50 -18.36 -18.79
N LEU A 10 -47.88 -17.55 -19.65
CA LEU A 10 -47.06 -16.41 -19.25
C LEU A 10 -47.89 -15.35 -18.50
N GLN A 11 -49.11 -15.06 -18.97
CA GLN A 11 -50.03 -14.14 -18.30
C GLN A 11 -50.52 -14.66 -16.94
N LEU A 12 -50.73 -15.97 -16.80
CA LEU A 12 -51.10 -16.60 -15.52
C LEU A 12 -49.94 -16.57 -14.52
N LEU A 13 -48.70 -16.79 -14.99
CA LEU A 13 -47.48 -16.70 -14.19
C LEU A 13 -47.24 -15.26 -13.71
N LEU A 14 -47.36 -14.26 -14.58
CA LEU A 14 -47.18 -12.84 -14.23
C LEU A 14 -48.21 -12.30 -13.22
N LYS A 15 -49.33 -13.01 -12.99
CA LYS A 15 -50.30 -12.66 -11.95
C LYS A 15 -49.87 -13.10 -10.54
N GLN A 16 -48.90 -14.01 -10.41
CA GLN A 16 -48.42 -14.48 -9.11
C GLN A 16 -47.58 -13.38 -8.41
N PRO A 17 -47.92 -12.98 -7.16
CA PRO A 17 -47.17 -11.96 -6.43
C PRO A 17 -45.68 -12.27 -6.26
N ALA A 18 -45.33 -13.55 -6.10
CA ALA A 18 -43.94 -13.99 -6.00
C ALA A 18 -43.14 -13.74 -7.29
N ILE A 19 -43.78 -13.88 -8.47
CA ILE A 19 -43.13 -13.61 -9.76
C ILE A 19 -42.94 -12.10 -9.95
N LYS A 20 -43.94 -11.28 -9.59
CA LYS A 20 -43.81 -9.82 -9.62
C LYS A 20 -42.70 -9.33 -8.68
N LEU A 21 -42.65 -9.87 -7.47
CA LEU A 21 -41.59 -9.61 -6.51
C LEU A 21 -40.23 -9.99 -7.10
N LEU A 22 -40.11 -11.18 -7.69
CA LEU A 22 -38.85 -11.64 -8.26
C LEU A 22 -38.39 -10.71 -9.39
N ILE A 23 -39.28 -10.30 -10.29
CA ILE A 23 -38.95 -9.34 -11.36
C ILE A 23 -38.44 -8.02 -10.78
N PHE A 24 -39.14 -7.48 -9.77
CA PHE A 24 -38.75 -6.23 -9.11
C PHE A 24 -37.42 -6.37 -8.36
N ALA A 25 -37.24 -7.44 -7.60
CA ALA A 25 -36.01 -7.73 -6.87
C ALA A 25 -34.84 -7.97 -7.83
N SER A 26 -35.06 -8.64 -8.96
CA SER A 26 -34.06 -8.80 -10.02
C SER A 26 -33.67 -7.45 -10.62
N PHE A 27 -34.63 -6.55 -10.85
CA PHE A 27 -34.32 -5.21 -11.32
C PHE A 27 -33.44 -4.44 -10.31
N ILE A 28 -33.80 -4.45 -9.02
CA ILE A 28 -32.96 -3.83 -7.97
C ILE A 28 -31.60 -4.50 -7.88
N TYR A 29 -31.54 -5.82 -7.92
CA TYR A 29 -30.29 -6.57 -7.87
C TYR A 29 -29.39 -6.19 -9.04
N LEU A 30 -29.94 -6.05 -10.26
CA LEU A 30 -29.17 -5.62 -11.42
C LEU A 30 -28.67 -4.17 -11.28
N LEU A 31 -29.45 -3.26 -10.69
CA LEU A 31 -28.97 -1.91 -10.37
C LEU A 31 -27.84 -1.94 -9.35
N ALA A 32 -27.98 -2.74 -8.28
CA ALA A 32 -26.96 -2.90 -7.25
C ALA A 32 -25.69 -3.55 -7.82
N PHE A 33 -25.84 -4.58 -8.65
CA PHE A 33 -24.74 -5.23 -9.37
C PHE A 33 -24.03 -4.26 -10.30
N GLN A 34 -24.77 -3.45 -11.06
CA GLN A 34 -24.19 -2.45 -11.94
C GLN A 34 -23.49 -1.33 -11.16
N TYR A 35 -24.05 -0.90 -10.03
CA TYR A 35 -23.39 0.01 -9.11
C TYR A 35 -22.08 -0.59 -8.61
N CYS A 36 -22.09 -1.83 -8.14
CA CYS A 36 -20.89 -2.51 -7.65
C CYS A 36 -19.83 -2.62 -8.75
N ARG A 37 -20.24 -2.93 -9.99
CA ARG A 37 -19.35 -2.97 -11.14
C ARG A 37 -18.69 -1.62 -11.44
N ILE A 38 -19.41 -0.51 -11.26
CA ILE A 38 -18.87 0.83 -11.52
C ILE A 38 -17.93 1.30 -10.41
N HIS A 39 -18.19 0.90 -9.15
CA HIS A 39 -17.46 1.42 -7.99
C HIS A 39 -16.33 0.51 -7.48
N PHE A 40 -16.44 -0.81 -7.65
CA PHE A 40 -15.53 -1.79 -7.03
C PHE A 40 -14.67 -2.55 -8.02
N TRP A 41 -14.58 -2.11 -9.27
CA TRP A 41 -13.77 -2.77 -10.30
C TRP A 41 -12.25 -2.69 -10.08
N ARG A 42 -11.79 -1.86 -9.15
CA ARG A 42 -10.36 -1.69 -8.87
C ARG A 42 -9.81 -2.67 -7.84
N ASP A 43 -10.67 -3.20 -6.97
CA ASP A 43 -10.24 -4.09 -5.91
C ASP A 43 -9.87 -5.46 -6.51
N PRO A 44 -8.61 -5.92 -6.38
CA PRO A 44 -8.12 -7.14 -7.03
C PRO A 44 -8.84 -8.41 -6.56
N HIS A 45 -9.60 -8.35 -5.46
CA HIS A 45 -10.38 -9.46 -4.93
C HIS A 45 -11.89 -9.28 -5.11
N SER A 46 -12.29 -8.21 -5.78
CA SER A 46 -13.67 -8.01 -6.17
C SER A 46 -14.05 -8.94 -7.32
N ALA A 47 -15.26 -9.47 -7.31
CA ALA A 47 -15.82 -10.16 -8.48
C ALA A 47 -16.04 -9.19 -9.67
N PHE A 48 -15.91 -7.89 -9.43
CA PHE A 48 -16.02 -6.83 -10.43
C PHE A 48 -14.69 -6.37 -11.00
N PHE A 49 -13.56 -6.95 -10.56
CA PHE A 49 -12.22 -6.53 -10.94
C PHE A 49 -12.05 -6.45 -12.47
N ASP A 50 -11.49 -5.34 -12.95
CA ASP A 50 -11.24 -5.08 -14.36
C ASP A 50 -9.78 -4.66 -14.58
N ASP A 51 -8.99 -5.53 -15.20
CA ASP A 51 -7.54 -5.38 -15.32
C ASP A 51 -7.09 -4.45 -16.45
N ARG A 52 -8.04 -3.96 -17.27
CA ARG A 52 -7.75 -3.17 -18.47
C ARG A 52 -7.11 -1.83 -18.15
N ASP A 53 -7.71 -1.10 -17.20
CA ASP A 53 -7.35 0.29 -16.90
C ASP A 53 -6.90 0.48 -15.44
N VAL A 54 -6.81 -0.61 -14.65
CA VAL A 54 -6.53 -0.52 -13.21
C VAL A 54 -5.06 -0.21 -12.88
N TYR A 55 -4.17 -0.51 -13.82
CA TYR A 55 -2.73 -0.26 -13.71
C TYR A 55 -2.31 1.07 -14.36
N GLU A 56 -3.26 1.92 -14.73
CA GLU A 56 -2.97 3.25 -15.27
C GLU A 56 -2.47 4.19 -14.17
N TRP A 57 -1.39 4.91 -14.47
CA TRP A 57 -0.83 5.93 -13.59
C TRP A 57 -1.73 7.17 -13.65
N LYS A 58 -2.25 7.59 -12.49
CA LYS A 58 -3.08 8.79 -12.36
C LYS A 58 -2.44 9.76 -11.38
N TYR A 59 -2.51 9.44 -10.10
CA TYR A 59 -1.92 10.23 -9.05
C TYR A 59 -0.38 10.13 -9.09
N SER A 60 0.15 8.94 -9.40
CA SER A 60 1.60 8.76 -9.57
C SER A 60 2.17 9.63 -10.69
N LEU A 61 1.45 9.78 -11.81
CA LEU A 61 1.87 10.63 -12.92
C LEU A 61 1.89 12.11 -12.53
N LEU A 62 0.91 12.56 -11.75
CA LEU A 62 0.90 13.92 -11.20
C LEU A 62 2.12 14.16 -10.30
N ARG A 63 2.39 13.25 -9.36
CA ARG A 63 3.54 13.32 -8.45
C ARG A 63 4.86 13.27 -9.20
N GLU A 64 4.98 12.45 -10.24
CA GLU A 64 6.16 12.41 -11.11
C GLU A 64 6.39 13.76 -11.81
N HIS A 65 5.34 14.41 -12.32
CA HIS A 65 5.45 15.74 -12.91
C HIS A 65 5.89 16.81 -11.90
N GLN A 66 5.32 16.78 -10.69
CA GLN A 66 5.71 17.69 -9.60
C GLN A 66 7.16 17.46 -9.17
N ALA A 67 7.57 16.20 -9.03
CA ALA A 67 8.92 15.79 -8.72
C ALA A 67 9.93 16.31 -9.75
N ASN A 68 9.66 16.07 -11.04
CA ASN A 68 10.53 16.51 -12.12
C ASN A 68 10.62 18.04 -12.21
N HIS A 69 9.50 18.74 -11.96
CA HIS A 69 9.52 20.20 -11.87
C HIS A 69 10.42 20.67 -10.72
N PHE A 70 10.26 20.10 -9.53
CA PHE A 70 11.07 20.42 -8.35
C PHE A 70 12.57 20.18 -8.57
N ILE A 71 12.95 19.04 -9.15
CA ILE A 71 14.34 18.74 -9.50
C ILE A 71 14.90 19.75 -10.51
N SER A 72 14.12 20.11 -11.54
CA SER A 72 14.57 21.06 -12.58
C SER A 72 14.92 22.45 -12.02
N LEU A 73 14.21 22.89 -10.97
CA LEU A 73 14.50 24.16 -10.29
C LEU A 73 15.85 24.10 -9.55
N HIS A 74 16.19 22.94 -8.99
CA HIS A 74 17.43 22.72 -8.25
C HIS A 74 18.61 22.35 -9.15
N ASP A 75 18.39 21.96 -10.40
CA ASP A 75 19.46 21.71 -11.35
C ASP A 75 19.92 23.01 -12.08
N ALA A 76 19.10 24.06 -12.02
CA ALA A 76 19.37 25.32 -12.69
C ALA A 76 20.72 25.97 -12.27
N PRO A 77 21.51 26.52 -13.21
CA PRO A 77 22.82 27.13 -12.93
C PRO A 77 22.76 28.36 -12.02
N SER A 78 21.66 29.12 -12.08
CA SER A 78 21.47 30.38 -11.36
C SER A 78 21.29 30.23 -9.85
N GLY A 79 21.30 28.98 -9.33
CA GLY A 79 20.98 28.67 -7.95
C GLY A 79 19.48 28.85 -7.72
N GLY A 80 18.76 27.74 -7.52
CA GLY A 80 17.51 27.83 -6.76
C GLY A 80 17.81 28.38 -5.37
N ASN A 81 16.80 28.84 -4.63
CA ASN A 81 16.94 29.16 -3.21
C ASN A 81 17.74 28.05 -2.50
N ASP A 82 18.59 28.40 -1.52
CA ASP A 82 19.33 27.42 -0.74
C ASP A 82 18.36 26.36 -0.25
N ALA A 83 18.58 25.12 -0.70
CA ALA A 83 17.71 24.01 -0.34
C ALA A 83 17.77 23.84 1.17
N VAL A 84 16.60 23.69 1.78
CA VAL A 84 16.51 23.36 3.20
C VAL A 84 17.07 21.94 3.35
N LEU A 85 18.09 21.80 4.19
CA LEU A 85 18.69 20.51 4.54
C LEU A 85 18.31 20.12 5.97
N SER A 86 18.68 18.90 6.36
CA SER A 86 18.54 18.44 7.74
C SER A 86 19.30 19.36 8.70
N GLN A 87 18.80 19.52 9.92
CA GLN A 87 19.44 20.31 10.96
C GLN A 87 19.53 19.55 12.28
N GLY A 88 20.69 19.65 12.95
CA GLY A 88 20.88 19.07 14.29
C GLY A 88 20.78 17.54 14.29
N ALA A 89 19.95 17.01 15.17
CA ALA A 89 19.66 15.57 15.26
C ALA A 89 18.35 15.27 14.51
N PRO A 90 18.40 14.65 13.31
CA PRO A 90 17.20 14.31 12.55
C PRO A 90 16.34 13.29 13.29
N LEU A 91 15.01 13.33 13.09
CA LEU A 91 14.10 12.30 13.58
C LEU A 91 14.13 11.04 12.72
N MET A 92 14.47 11.19 11.45
CA MET A 92 14.52 10.09 10.50
C MET A 92 15.74 10.20 9.61
N CYS A 93 16.51 9.12 9.50
CA CYS A 93 17.48 8.93 8.44
C CYS A 93 16.86 8.08 7.34
N ALA A 94 16.59 8.70 6.19
CA ALA A 94 16.12 8.05 5.00
C ALA A 94 17.30 7.69 4.09
N ALA A 95 17.38 6.43 3.68
CA ALA A 95 18.48 5.90 2.90
C ALA A 95 17.94 5.08 1.73
N LEU A 96 18.43 5.37 0.53
CA LEU A 96 18.04 4.66 -0.69
C LEU A 96 19.26 4.22 -1.49
N ALA A 97 19.20 3.03 -2.07
CA ALA A 97 20.21 2.54 -3.00
C ALA A 97 19.69 2.67 -4.41
N THR A 98 20.51 3.25 -5.28
CA THR A 98 20.23 3.36 -6.71
C THR A 98 21.30 2.65 -7.52
N VAL A 99 20.86 1.97 -8.58
CA VAL A 99 21.74 1.22 -9.48
C VAL A 99 21.41 1.59 -10.91
N ARG A 100 22.43 1.57 -11.78
CA ARG A 100 22.24 1.81 -13.21
C ARG A 100 21.19 0.84 -13.77
N ARG A 101 20.15 1.41 -14.40
CA ARG A 101 19.17 0.69 -15.24
C ARG A 101 19.30 1.20 -16.68
N ASP A 102 19.20 0.31 -17.67
CA ASP A 102 19.51 0.66 -19.08
C ASP A 102 18.45 1.54 -19.77
N LYS A 103 17.21 1.57 -19.28
CA LYS A 103 16.07 2.18 -20.00
C LYS A 103 15.23 3.15 -19.19
N ASP A 104 15.20 2.98 -17.87
CA ASP A 104 14.34 3.77 -16.99
C ASP A 104 15.18 4.38 -15.87
N ASP A 105 14.87 5.61 -15.50
CA ASP A 105 15.53 6.33 -14.41
C ASP A 105 14.47 6.91 -13.48
N TYR A 106 14.33 6.27 -12.33
CA TYR A 106 13.30 6.59 -11.34
C TYR A 106 13.82 7.51 -10.24
N LEU A 107 15.15 7.65 -10.09
CA LEU A 107 15.78 8.34 -8.97
C LEU A 107 15.30 9.80 -8.82
N SER A 108 15.18 10.51 -9.94
CA SER A 108 14.75 11.91 -9.95
C SER A 108 13.29 12.05 -9.49
N ALA A 109 12.43 11.13 -9.91
CA ALA A 109 11.02 11.12 -9.56
C ALA A 109 10.82 10.71 -8.08
N THR A 110 11.58 9.72 -7.61
CA THR A 110 11.61 9.28 -6.21
C THR A 110 12.04 10.42 -5.28
N ILE A 111 13.23 11.00 -5.48
CA ILE A 111 13.73 12.09 -4.62
C ILE A 111 12.86 13.34 -4.77
N GLY A 112 12.45 13.68 -6.00
CA GLY A 112 11.60 14.84 -6.23
C GLY A 112 10.25 14.73 -5.52
N SER A 113 9.56 13.59 -5.62
CA SER A 113 8.26 13.39 -4.96
C SER A 113 8.36 13.25 -3.45
N MET A 114 9.49 12.75 -2.95
CA MET A 114 9.80 12.67 -1.53
C MET A 114 9.94 14.06 -0.89
N LEU A 115 10.51 15.03 -1.62
CA LEU A 115 10.93 16.33 -1.07
C LEU A 115 10.06 17.52 -1.50
N SER A 116 9.34 17.44 -2.63
CA SER A 116 8.77 18.63 -3.30
C SER A 116 7.80 19.46 -2.47
N ASP A 117 7.08 18.82 -1.55
CA ASP A 117 6.00 19.45 -0.79
C ASP A 117 6.27 19.47 0.72
N LEU A 118 7.45 19.03 1.16
CA LEU A 118 7.79 19.03 2.59
C LEU A 118 7.81 20.44 3.16
N ASP A 119 7.17 20.62 4.32
CA ASP A 119 7.34 21.81 5.14
C ASP A 119 8.81 21.92 5.60
N PRO A 120 9.35 23.14 5.81
CA PRO A 120 10.72 23.28 6.33
C PRO A 120 10.98 22.49 7.62
N ARG A 121 9.98 22.36 8.51
CA ARG A 121 10.08 21.55 9.74
C ARG A 121 10.23 20.06 9.43
N GLU A 122 9.47 19.57 8.46
CA GLU A 122 9.57 18.20 7.94
C GLU A 122 10.95 17.94 7.33
N ARG A 123 11.43 18.86 6.48
CA ARG A 123 12.73 18.72 5.83
C ARG A 123 13.91 18.76 6.82
N HIS A 124 13.82 19.57 7.89
CA HIS A 124 14.83 19.59 8.95
C HIS A 124 14.90 18.27 9.73
N ALA A 125 13.75 17.63 9.94
CA ALA A 125 13.64 16.36 10.67
C ALA A 125 14.11 15.14 9.85
N LEU A 126 14.36 15.29 8.55
CA LEU A 126 14.69 14.23 7.63
C LEU A 126 16.14 14.37 7.14
N HIS A 127 16.97 13.35 7.37
CA HIS A 127 18.29 13.23 6.76
C HIS A 127 18.20 12.28 5.57
N LEU A 128 18.51 12.75 4.36
CA LEU A 128 18.46 11.95 3.13
C LEU A 128 19.86 11.52 2.67
N SER A 129 20.08 10.21 2.64
CA SER A 129 21.28 9.54 2.13
C SER A 129 20.99 8.76 0.85
N VAL A 130 21.76 9.02 -0.21
CA VAL A 130 21.62 8.35 -1.51
C VAL A 130 22.87 7.54 -1.81
N LEU A 131 22.78 6.22 -1.81
CA LEU A 131 23.87 5.33 -2.20
C LEU A 131 23.81 5.01 -3.69
N PHE A 132 24.86 5.39 -4.42
CA PHE A 132 25.10 4.88 -5.76
C PHE A 132 25.75 3.50 -5.65
N ALA A 133 24.90 2.47 -5.70
CA ALA A 133 25.27 1.08 -5.48
C ALA A 133 25.82 0.41 -6.75
N ASN A 134 26.59 1.15 -7.54
CA ASN A 134 27.43 0.61 -8.61
C ASN A 134 28.88 0.66 -8.13
N THR A 135 29.64 -0.42 -8.35
CA THR A 135 31.09 -0.42 -8.03
C THR A 135 31.86 0.67 -8.77
N ASP A 136 31.37 1.09 -9.93
CA ASP A 136 31.75 2.32 -10.62
C ASP A 136 30.51 3.26 -10.73
N PRO A 137 30.42 4.30 -9.88
CA PRO A 137 29.25 5.17 -9.84
C PRO A 137 29.10 6.02 -11.11
N ALA A 138 30.18 6.26 -11.87
CA ALA A 138 30.14 7.07 -13.10
C ALA A 138 29.31 6.42 -14.21
N GLN A 139 28.98 5.13 -14.07
CA GLN A 139 28.07 4.45 -14.99
C GLN A 139 26.61 4.84 -14.78
N HIS A 140 26.26 5.42 -13.64
CA HIS A 140 24.90 5.83 -13.35
C HIS A 140 24.55 7.14 -14.07
N PRO A 141 23.47 7.23 -14.88
CA PRO A 141 23.13 8.44 -15.65
C PRO A 141 22.93 9.69 -14.79
N ARG A 142 22.53 9.48 -13.52
CA ARG A 142 22.34 10.53 -12.51
C ARG A 142 23.49 10.69 -11.53
N TRP A 143 24.65 10.12 -11.82
CA TRP A 143 25.84 10.45 -11.04
C TRP A 143 26.24 11.92 -11.24
N ASP A 144 26.76 12.54 -10.19
CA ASP A 144 27.32 13.90 -10.19
C ASP A 144 26.37 15.01 -10.72
N GLN A 145 25.07 14.82 -10.52
CA GLN A 145 24.08 15.85 -10.87
C GLN A 145 24.07 16.97 -9.82
N ARG A 146 23.91 18.22 -10.26
CA ARG A 146 24.00 19.38 -9.37
C ARG A 146 22.90 19.39 -8.31
N TRP A 147 21.69 18.97 -8.70
CA TRP A 147 20.56 18.91 -7.79
C TRP A 147 20.76 17.91 -6.65
N LEU A 148 21.54 16.83 -6.85
CA LEU A 148 21.77 15.81 -5.81
C LEU A 148 22.53 16.40 -4.63
N GLY A 149 23.65 17.08 -4.88
CA GLY A 149 24.43 17.74 -3.83
C GLY A 149 23.72 18.93 -3.17
N ARG A 150 22.60 19.40 -3.74
CA ARG A 150 21.75 20.43 -3.15
C ARG A 150 20.63 19.84 -2.31
N LEU A 151 20.08 18.69 -2.69
CA LEU A 151 18.86 18.14 -2.10
C LEU A 151 19.10 17.00 -1.12
N ALA A 152 20.11 16.16 -1.35
CA ALA A 152 20.50 15.10 -0.44
C ALA A 152 21.46 15.63 0.62
N ASP A 153 21.32 15.15 1.85
CA ASP A 153 22.24 15.45 2.95
C ASP A 153 23.56 14.67 2.77
N SER A 154 23.49 13.46 2.22
CA SER A 154 24.64 12.62 1.90
C SER A 154 24.49 11.93 0.55
N VAL A 155 25.51 12.00 -0.29
CA VAL A 155 25.64 11.20 -1.52
C VAL A 155 26.79 10.23 -1.33
N LEU A 156 26.49 8.93 -1.35
CA LEU A 156 27.37 7.87 -0.91
C LEU A 156 27.80 6.96 -2.08
N THR A 157 28.99 6.41 -1.93
CA THR A 157 29.54 5.30 -2.73
C THR A 157 30.15 4.29 -1.76
N TYR A 158 30.49 3.08 -2.21
CA TYR A 158 31.15 2.12 -1.34
C TYR A 158 32.49 2.64 -0.80
N ASN A 159 32.51 2.91 0.50
CA ASN A 159 33.73 3.15 1.27
C ASN A 159 34.13 1.88 2.01
N VAL A 160 34.74 0.94 1.29
CA VAL A 160 35.05 -0.42 1.75
C VAL A 160 36.48 -0.80 1.36
N SER A 161 36.98 -1.92 1.89
CA SER A 161 38.31 -2.40 1.50
C SER A 161 38.37 -2.79 0.02
N SER A 162 39.58 -2.80 -0.57
CA SER A 162 39.75 -3.20 -1.97
C SER A 162 39.26 -4.63 -2.25
N GLU A 163 39.43 -5.54 -1.28
CA GLU A 163 38.97 -6.92 -1.39
C GLU A 163 37.43 -7.00 -1.42
N GLU A 164 36.75 -6.24 -0.57
CA GLU A 164 35.28 -6.16 -0.57
C GLU A 164 34.76 -5.51 -1.86
N LEU A 165 35.44 -4.46 -2.35
CA LEU A 165 35.05 -3.80 -3.60
C LEU A 165 35.20 -4.74 -4.80
N ASP A 166 36.26 -5.56 -4.83
CA ASP A 166 36.46 -6.57 -5.87
C ASP A 166 35.40 -7.68 -5.79
N HIS A 167 34.98 -8.08 -4.58
CA HIS A 167 33.85 -8.99 -4.39
C HIS A 167 32.54 -8.41 -4.91
N LEU A 168 32.22 -7.15 -4.57
CA LEU A 168 31.03 -6.46 -5.07
C LEU A 168 31.04 -6.36 -6.60
N ARG A 169 32.21 -6.08 -7.21
CA ARG A 169 32.35 -6.05 -8.67
C ARG A 169 32.06 -7.42 -9.28
N MET A 170 32.54 -8.50 -8.67
CA MET A 170 32.22 -9.87 -9.10
C MET A 170 30.72 -10.16 -8.99
N LEU A 171 30.05 -9.75 -7.92
CA LEU A 171 28.60 -9.93 -7.78
C LEU A 171 27.81 -9.16 -8.85
N GLU A 172 28.25 -7.95 -9.21
CA GLU A 172 27.67 -7.16 -10.30
C GLU A 172 27.87 -7.84 -11.66
N GLU A 173 29.10 -8.26 -11.98
CA GLU A 173 29.44 -8.89 -13.25
C GLU A 173 28.75 -10.25 -13.45
N THR A 174 28.57 -11.01 -12.37
CA THR A 174 27.88 -12.32 -12.38
C THR A 174 26.35 -12.19 -12.27
N GLY A 175 25.83 -10.99 -11.99
CA GLY A 175 24.40 -10.75 -11.80
C GLY A 175 23.83 -11.34 -10.51
N ASN A 176 24.66 -11.59 -9.49
CA ASN A 176 24.21 -12.10 -8.19
C ASN A 176 23.63 -10.99 -7.31
N PHE A 177 22.48 -10.46 -7.73
CA PHE A 177 21.77 -9.38 -7.03
C PHE A 177 21.12 -9.82 -5.71
N HIS A 178 21.03 -11.14 -5.44
CA HIS A 178 20.54 -11.67 -4.17
C HIS A 178 21.52 -11.43 -3.02
N GLU A 179 22.81 -11.62 -3.28
CA GLU A 179 23.86 -11.33 -2.30
C GLU A 179 24.14 -9.84 -2.24
N LYS A 180 24.36 -9.21 -3.41
CA LYS A 180 24.64 -7.78 -3.49
C LYS A 180 23.51 -6.95 -2.88
N GLY A 181 22.25 -7.29 -3.14
CA GLY A 181 21.11 -6.57 -2.60
C GLY A 181 20.98 -6.64 -1.07
N VAL A 182 21.42 -7.74 -0.44
CA VAL A 182 21.52 -7.83 1.02
C VAL A 182 22.67 -6.95 1.53
N TYR A 183 23.82 -6.97 0.83
CA TYR A 183 24.95 -6.12 1.16
C TYR A 183 24.57 -4.62 1.11
N ASP A 184 23.95 -4.18 0.01
CA ASP A 184 23.52 -2.79 -0.18
C ASP A 184 22.59 -2.33 0.94
N TYR A 185 21.64 -3.19 1.32
CA TYR A 185 20.69 -2.91 2.40
C TYR A 185 21.39 -2.79 3.76
N VAL A 186 22.31 -3.72 4.07
CA VAL A 186 23.12 -3.66 5.30
C VAL A 186 24.00 -2.42 5.33
N TYR A 187 24.60 -2.05 4.19
CA TYR A 187 25.41 -0.85 4.07
C TYR A 187 24.59 0.39 4.43
N LEU A 188 23.40 0.55 3.84
CA LEU A 188 22.49 1.65 4.14
C LEU A 188 22.05 1.71 5.62
N LEU A 189 21.69 0.57 6.21
CA LEU A 189 21.33 0.49 7.63
C LEU A 189 22.47 1.00 8.52
N ASN A 190 23.70 0.57 8.24
CA ASN A 190 24.87 1.01 9.00
C ASN A 190 25.17 2.49 8.80
N GLN A 191 25.04 3.02 7.59
CA GLN A 191 25.20 4.45 7.32
C GLN A 191 24.18 5.28 8.12
N CYS A 192 22.91 4.87 8.15
CA CYS A 192 21.91 5.58 8.96
C CYS A 192 22.12 5.44 10.47
N LEU A 193 22.73 4.33 10.94
CA LEU A 193 23.12 4.22 12.35
C LEU A 193 24.11 5.32 12.77
N GLU A 194 24.86 5.94 11.85
CA GLU A 194 25.78 7.04 12.18
C GLU A 194 25.08 8.38 12.48
N THR A 195 23.82 8.57 12.05
CA THR A 195 23.10 9.86 12.08
C THR A 195 22.37 10.18 13.40
N GLU A 196 22.54 9.36 14.44
CA GLU A 196 21.80 9.38 15.72
C GLU A 196 20.25 9.34 15.61
N ALA A 197 19.69 9.30 14.41
CA ALA A 197 18.25 9.32 14.17
C ALA A 197 17.54 8.15 14.86
N PRO A 198 16.42 8.38 15.56
CA PRO A 198 15.65 7.32 16.24
C PRO A 198 14.93 6.39 15.24
N TYR A 199 14.67 6.86 14.02
CA TYR A 199 14.06 6.05 12.97
C TYR A 199 14.95 5.98 11.73
N ILE A 200 15.07 4.78 11.17
CA ILE A 200 15.84 4.52 9.95
C ILE A 200 14.87 4.07 8.87
N PHE A 201 14.73 4.86 7.81
CA PHE A 201 13.85 4.59 6.69
C PHE A 201 14.66 4.10 5.50
N ILE A 202 14.51 2.83 5.14
CA ILE A 202 15.15 2.26 3.94
C ILE A 202 14.10 2.14 2.83
N LEU A 203 14.45 2.60 1.63
CA LEU A 203 13.56 2.63 0.48
C LEU A 203 14.28 2.23 -0.82
N GLU A 204 13.49 1.82 -1.80
CA GLU A 204 13.95 1.53 -3.16
C GLU A 204 13.93 2.82 -4.02
N ASP A 205 14.69 2.84 -5.12
CA ASP A 205 14.81 4.01 -6.00
C ASP A 205 13.67 4.16 -7.02
N ASP A 206 12.68 3.26 -7.03
CA ASP A 206 11.57 3.21 -7.97
C ASP A 206 10.19 3.34 -7.31
N VAL A 207 10.07 4.34 -6.44
CA VAL A 207 8.84 4.65 -5.71
C VAL A 207 8.40 6.10 -5.92
N ILE A 208 7.10 6.35 -5.77
CA ILE A 208 6.51 7.69 -5.76
C ILE A 208 5.83 7.94 -4.43
N PHE A 209 6.09 9.11 -3.83
CA PHE A 209 5.53 9.51 -2.55
C PHE A 209 4.23 10.31 -2.71
N ALA A 210 3.26 10.05 -1.82
CA ALA A 210 2.09 10.89 -1.66
C ALA A 210 2.43 12.23 -0.98
N ASP A 211 1.65 13.27 -1.28
CA ASP A 211 1.64 14.51 -0.50
C ASP A 211 1.27 14.24 0.97
N GLY A 212 1.93 14.95 1.89
CA GLY A 212 1.80 14.80 3.34
C GLY A 212 2.34 13.49 3.93
N TRP A 213 3.11 12.70 3.18
CA TRP A 213 3.56 11.38 3.65
C TRP A 213 4.34 11.45 4.97
N LEU A 214 5.19 12.47 5.16
CA LEU A 214 6.14 12.50 6.28
C LEU A 214 5.45 12.85 7.60
N VAL A 215 4.61 13.89 7.63
CA VAL A 215 3.77 14.17 8.81
C VAL A 215 2.88 12.99 9.19
N LYS A 216 2.24 12.34 8.22
CA LYS A 216 1.39 11.16 8.47
C LYS A 216 2.21 10.03 9.09
N THR A 217 3.44 9.86 8.60
CA THR A 217 4.40 8.90 9.12
C THR A 217 4.81 9.24 10.55
N PHE A 218 5.20 10.47 10.85
CA PHE A 218 5.60 10.87 12.20
C PHE A 218 4.46 10.77 13.20
N ASN A 219 3.24 11.17 12.83
CA ASN A 219 2.06 10.99 13.68
C ASN A 219 1.82 9.51 13.98
N SER A 220 2.00 8.64 12.98
CA SER A 220 1.86 7.19 13.14
C SER A 220 2.95 6.58 14.04
N LEU A 221 4.20 7.03 13.90
CA LEU A 221 5.30 6.62 14.78
C LEU A 221 5.10 7.13 16.21
N HIS A 222 4.52 8.32 16.39
CA HIS A 222 4.11 8.83 17.70
C HIS A 222 3.05 7.93 18.34
N THR A 223 2.00 7.58 17.61
CA THR A 223 0.97 6.62 18.05
C THR A 223 1.60 5.28 18.47
N LEU A 224 2.51 4.72 17.65
CA LEU A 224 3.19 3.45 17.96
C LEU A 224 4.09 3.49 19.19
N SER A 225 4.68 4.65 19.51
CA SER A 225 5.60 4.80 20.64
C SER A 225 4.90 5.16 21.95
N HIS A 226 3.77 5.89 21.89
CA HIS A 226 3.15 6.51 23.06
C HIS A 226 1.80 5.92 23.45
N GLU A 227 1.01 5.39 22.50
CA GLU A 227 -0.27 4.82 22.87
C GLU A 227 -0.08 3.46 23.54
N PRO A 228 -0.77 3.19 24.66
CA PRO A 228 -0.81 1.86 25.24
C PRO A 228 -1.60 0.97 24.28
N THR A 229 -0.93 0.43 23.26
CA THR A 229 -1.42 -0.74 22.57
C THR A 229 -1.62 -1.81 23.65
N ASP A 230 -2.74 -2.52 23.62
CA ASP A 230 -3.00 -3.67 24.51
C ASP A 230 -1.90 -4.76 24.43
N ARG A 231 -0.96 -4.58 23.50
CA ARG A 231 0.25 -5.35 23.27
C ARG A 231 1.46 -4.40 23.30
N LYS A 232 2.23 -4.39 24.39
CA LYS A 232 3.63 -3.92 24.42
C LYS A 232 4.55 -4.88 23.64
N GLU A 233 4.07 -5.40 22.52
CA GLU A 233 4.82 -6.37 21.74
C GLU A 233 5.89 -5.61 20.95
N PRO A 234 7.15 -6.09 20.98
CA PRO A 234 8.20 -5.46 20.21
C PRO A 234 7.85 -5.54 18.72
N TRP A 235 8.19 -4.50 17.96
CA TRP A 235 7.90 -4.40 16.53
C TRP A 235 9.17 -4.10 15.75
N ILE A 236 9.21 -4.51 14.48
CA ILE A 236 10.42 -4.42 13.65
C ILE A 236 10.39 -3.22 12.70
N TYR A 237 9.25 -2.94 12.07
CA TYR A 237 9.13 -1.81 11.15
C TYR A 237 7.69 -1.33 10.99
N LEU A 238 7.57 -0.11 10.47
CA LEU A 238 6.39 0.47 9.84
C LEU A 238 6.63 0.54 8.33
N ARG A 239 5.79 -0.14 7.54
CA ARG A 239 5.84 -0.07 6.08
C ARG A 239 4.95 1.06 5.56
N LEU A 240 5.43 1.76 4.54
CA LEU A 240 4.68 2.81 3.85
C LEU A 240 4.04 2.35 2.52
N PHE A 241 4.40 1.15 2.08
CA PHE A 241 3.85 0.49 0.90
C PHE A 241 3.27 -0.88 1.28
N PHE A 242 2.13 -1.23 0.67
CA PHE A 242 1.63 -2.60 0.61
C PHE A 242 0.68 -2.74 -0.59
N THR A 243 0.54 -3.97 -1.09
CA THR A 243 -0.36 -4.30 -2.21
C THR A 243 -1.67 -4.88 -1.70
N GLU A 244 -2.79 -4.36 -2.19
CA GLU A 244 -4.13 -4.90 -1.88
C GLU A 244 -4.32 -6.30 -2.48
N THR A 245 -3.47 -6.70 -3.42
CA THR A 245 -3.41 -8.08 -3.93
C THR A 245 -3.18 -9.08 -2.80
N ALA A 246 -2.52 -8.69 -1.72
CA ALA A 246 -2.27 -9.56 -0.57
C ALA A 246 -3.39 -9.51 0.50
N LEU A 247 -4.42 -8.68 0.31
CA LEU A 247 -5.45 -8.37 1.30
C LEU A 247 -6.81 -9.04 1.01
N SER A 248 -6.77 -10.21 0.39
CA SER A 248 -7.97 -11.00 0.10
C SER A 248 -8.73 -11.40 1.36
N TRP A 249 -9.98 -11.82 1.15
CA TRP A 249 -10.68 -12.64 2.13
C TRP A 249 -9.85 -13.86 2.52
N SER A 250 -9.93 -14.25 3.79
CA SER A 250 -9.15 -15.37 4.32
C SER A 250 -9.76 -16.03 5.54
N ASP A 251 -9.17 -17.14 6.00
CA ASP A 251 -9.69 -17.93 7.12
C ASP A 251 -9.58 -17.23 8.48
N THR A 252 -8.80 -16.14 8.57
CA THR A 252 -8.77 -15.27 9.75
C THR A 252 -10.00 -14.35 9.82
N ASP A 253 -10.66 -14.09 8.69
CA ASP A 253 -11.85 -13.25 8.61
C ASP A 253 -13.09 -14.03 9.06
N PHE A 254 -13.58 -13.74 10.27
CA PHE A 254 -14.66 -14.50 10.92
C PHE A 254 -15.88 -14.71 10.01
N TRP A 255 -16.39 -13.65 9.38
CA TRP A 255 -17.59 -13.73 8.54
C TRP A 255 -17.35 -14.44 7.21
N TYR A 256 -16.12 -14.42 6.69
CA TYR A 256 -15.76 -15.16 5.49
C TYR A 256 -15.61 -16.65 5.78
N ARG A 257 -14.83 -17.00 6.82
CA ARG A 257 -14.70 -18.38 7.30
C ARG A 257 -16.05 -19.01 7.63
N ASN A 258 -16.95 -18.24 8.25
CA ASN A 258 -18.28 -18.69 8.63
C ASN A 258 -19.35 -18.25 7.61
N MET A 259 -19.03 -18.19 6.32
CA MET A 259 -19.98 -17.77 5.28
C MET A 259 -21.32 -18.55 5.34
N PRO A 260 -21.37 -19.88 5.53
CA PRO A 260 -22.66 -20.59 5.68
C PRO A 260 -23.50 -20.08 6.86
N LEU A 261 -22.87 -19.68 7.96
CA LEU A 261 -23.55 -19.08 9.11
C LEU A 261 -24.09 -17.69 8.75
N ALA A 262 -23.31 -16.86 8.06
CA ALA A 262 -23.77 -15.53 7.62
C ALA A 262 -25.01 -15.65 6.73
N PHE A 263 -24.98 -16.54 5.74
CA PHE A 263 -26.14 -16.83 4.90
C PHE A 263 -27.32 -17.35 5.72
N GLY A 264 -27.09 -18.34 6.60
CA GLY A 264 -28.13 -18.88 7.47
C GLY A 264 -28.79 -17.84 8.37
N LEU A 265 -28.01 -16.92 8.96
CA LEU A 265 -28.51 -15.82 9.79
C LEU A 265 -29.34 -14.82 8.98
N VAL A 266 -28.91 -14.45 7.78
CA VAL A 266 -29.67 -13.54 6.91
C VAL A 266 -30.98 -14.19 6.46
N ILE A 267 -30.95 -15.45 6.03
CA ILE A 267 -32.13 -16.21 5.63
C ILE A 267 -33.10 -16.34 6.82
N GLY A 268 -32.60 -16.75 7.98
CA GLY A 268 -33.39 -16.99 9.19
C GLY A 268 -34.00 -15.70 9.75
N SER A 269 -33.22 -14.63 9.84
CA SER A 269 -33.72 -13.32 10.29
C SER A 269 -34.74 -12.72 9.33
N THR A 270 -34.52 -12.82 8.02
CA THR A 270 -35.50 -12.42 6.99
C THR A 270 -36.79 -13.22 7.15
N TYR A 271 -36.69 -14.54 7.30
CA TYR A 271 -37.86 -15.41 7.49
C TYR A 271 -38.65 -15.04 8.75
N ALA A 272 -37.97 -14.90 9.89
CA ALA A 272 -38.59 -14.52 11.16
C ALA A 272 -39.26 -13.14 11.06
N PHE A 273 -38.58 -12.16 10.46
CA PHE A 273 -39.11 -10.82 10.24
C PHE A 273 -40.37 -10.83 9.37
N LEU A 274 -40.35 -11.53 8.23
CA LEU A 274 -41.50 -11.60 7.32
C LEU A 274 -42.69 -12.35 7.94
N LEU A 275 -42.44 -13.39 8.75
CA LEU A 275 -43.48 -14.09 9.49
C LEU A 275 -44.10 -13.20 10.58
N ALA A 276 -43.28 -12.45 11.31
CA ALA A 276 -43.77 -11.46 12.26
C ALA A 276 -44.63 -10.42 11.53
N LEU A 277 -44.11 -9.80 10.46
CA LEU A 277 -44.84 -8.81 9.67
C LEU A 277 -46.20 -9.35 9.18
N ARG A 278 -46.24 -10.61 8.73
CA ARG A 278 -47.46 -11.32 8.35
C ARG A 278 -48.42 -11.54 9.52
N ARG A 279 -47.92 -11.73 10.74
CA ARG A 279 -48.75 -11.93 11.93
C ARG A 279 -49.35 -10.63 12.43
N TRP A 280 -48.58 -9.55 12.42
CA TRP A 280 -48.87 -8.27 13.10
C TRP A 280 -49.52 -7.21 12.20
N LEU A 281 -49.29 -7.24 10.88
CA LEU A 281 -49.93 -6.32 9.92
C LEU A 281 -51.01 -7.04 9.09
N PRO A 282 -51.97 -6.31 8.46
CA PRO A 282 -52.87 -6.85 7.44
C PRO A 282 -52.13 -7.24 6.14
N ALA A 283 -50.83 -7.45 6.20
CA ALA A 283 -49.96 -7.83 5.09
C ALA A 283 -50.13 -9.30 4.67
N ARG A 284 -50.96 -10.08 5.37
CA ARG A 284 -51.30 -11.49 5.04
C ARG A 284 -51.78 -11.70 3.61
N TYR A 285 -52.45 -10.70 3.04
CA TYR A 285 -52.95 -10.76 1.67
C TYR A 285 -51.84 -10.63 0.61
N TYR A 286 -50.70 -10.03 0.95
CA TYR A 286 -49.59 -9.78 0.04
C TYR A 286 -48.37 -10.69 0.31
N LEU A 287 -48.15 -11.09 1.57
CA LEU A 287 -47.08 -11.99 2.00
C LEU A 287 -47.49 -13.46 1.98
N GLY A 288 -47.75 -14.00 0.79
CA GLY A 288 -47.96 -15.44 0.60
C GLY A 288 -46.72 -16.28 0.94
N TYR A 289 -46.89 -17.59 1.18
CA TYR A 289 -45.76 -18.48 1.51
C TYR A 289 -44.71 -18.53 0.39
N TRP A 290 -45.14 -18.49 -0.86
CA TRP A 290 -44.24 -18.39 -2.01
C TRP A 290 -43.43 -17.08 -2.02
N VAL A 291 -44.06 -15.95 -1.65
CA VAL A 291 -43.37 -14.65 -1.56
C VAL A 291 -42.29 -14.70 -0.47
N ILE A 292 -42.64 -15.24 0.70
CA ILE A 292 -41.69 -15.42 1.81
C ILE A 292 -40.55 -16.35 1.39
N GLY A 293 -40.86 -17.49 0.77
CA GLY A 293 -39.88 -18.44 0.25
C GLY A 293 -38.93 -17.80 -0.76
N THR A 294 -39.46 -17.03 -1.72
CA THR A 294 -38.63 -16.29 -2.70
C THR A 294 -37.73 -15.26 -2.03
N MET A 295 -38.23 -14.48 -1.06
CA MET A 295 -37.40 -13.52 -0.33
C MET A 295 -36.27 -14.21 0.43
N CYS A 296 -36.58 -15.30 1.14
CA CYS A 296 -35.62 -15.96 2.02
C CYS A 296 -34.61 -16.82 1.26
N LEU A 297 -35.01 -17.51 0.19
CA LEU A 297 -34.17 -18.50 -0.49
C LEU A 297 -33.51 -17.99 -1.77
N VAL A 298 -33.97 -16.85 -2.30
CA VAL A 298 -33.43 -16.27 -3.55
C VAL A 298 -32.92 -14.86 -3.32
N VAL A 299 -33.79 -13.94 -2.89
CA VAL A 299 -33.46 -12.52 -2.82
C VAL A 299 -32.40 -12.26 -1.75
N ALA A 300 -32.65 -12.63 -0.50
CA ALA A 300 -31.74 -12.35 0.60
C ALA A 300 -30.34 -13.00 0.38
N PRO A 301 -30.23 -14.29 0.00
CA PRO A 301 -28.93 -14.90 -0.33
C PRO A 301 -28.20 -14.21 -1.50
N ALA A 302 -28.92 -13.77 -2.54
CA ALA A 302 -28.30 -13.08 -3.67
C ALA A 302 -27.66 -11.74 -3.26
N PHE A 303 -28.34 -10.95 -2.42
CA PHE A 303 -27.77 -9.70 -1.90
C PHE A 303 -26.64 -9.96 -0.89
N THR A 304 -26.72 -11.02 -0.07
CA THR A 304 -25.60 -11.43 0.79
C THR A 304 -24.38 -11.82 -0.04
N ALA A 305 -24.57 -12.59 -1.12
CA ALA A 305 -23.48 -12.95 -2.03
C ALA A 305 -22.85 -11.70 -2.66
N LEU A 306 -23.68 -10.71 -3.03
CA LEU A 306 -23.19 -9.44 -3.57
C LEU A 306 -22.23 -8.73 -2.62
N VAL A 307 -22.47 -8.77 -1.30
CA VAL A 307 -21.55 -8.20 -0.31
C VAL A 307 -20.17 -8.87 -0.38
N TYR A 308 -20.11 -10.19 -0.38
CA TYR A 308 -18.81 -10.90 -0.49
C TYR A 308 -18.12 -10.64 -1.83
N MET A 309 -18.89 -10.46 -2.91
CA MET A 309 -18.39 -10.14 -4.25
C MET A 309 -17.74 -8.75 -4.35
N ILE A 310 -18.03 -7.82 -3.44
CA ILE A 310 -17.45 -6.47 -3.48
C ILE A 310 -15.94 -6.48 -3.23
N GLY A 311 -15.44 -7.42 -2.42
CA GLY A 311 -14.04 -7.48 -1.98
C GLY A 311 -13.86 -6.94 -0.56
N LYS A 312 -12.92 -7.51 0.19
CA LYS A 312 -12.69 -7.18 1.60
C LYS A 312 -12.26 -5.73 1.78
N TYR A 313 -11.28 -5.29 1.00
CA TYR A 313 -10.69 -3.96 1.15
C TYR A 313 -11.69 -2.87 0.76
N SER A 314 -12.49 -3.08 -0.29
CA SER A 314 -13.57 -2.16 -0.67
C SER A 314 -14.65 -1.98 0.40
N LEU A 315 -14.95 -3.03 1.18
CA LEU A 315 -15.94 -2.96 2.26
C LEU A 315 -15.37 -2.36 3.55
N ALA A 316 -14.12 -2.69 3.86
CA ALA A 316 -13.45 -2.34 5.10
C ALA A 316 -12.01 -1.90 4.79
N PRO A 317 -11.82 -0.70 4.21
CA PRO A 317 -10.49 -0.20 3.90
C PRO A 317 -9.69 -0.01 5.19
N LEU A 318 -8.40 -0.30 5.12
CA LEU A 318 -7.48 -0.11 6.23
C LEU A 318 -7.29 1.39 6.50
N LYS A 319 -7.11 1.76 7.77
CA LYS A 319 -6.95 3.16 8.20
C LYS A 319 -5.95 3.27 9.34
N GLY A 320 -5.06 4.26 9.26
CA GLY A 320 -4.05 4.51 10.27
C GLY A 320 -3.01 3.39 10.34
N VAL A 321 -2.48 3.15 11.54
CA VAL A 321 -1.51 2.08 11.77
C VAL A 321 -2.23 0.75 11.93
N VAL A 322 -1.86 -0.22 11.10
CA VAL A 322 -2.46 -1.56 11.10
C VAL A 322 -1.41 -2.64 11.25
N GLU A 323 -1.72 -3.65 12.06
CA GLU A 323 -0.89 -4.86 12.17
C GLU A 323 -0.94 -5.64 10.84
N MET A 324 0.23 -5.97 10.29
CA MET A 324 0.40 -6.68 9.03
C MET A 324 1.48 -7.76 9.17
N ASN A 325 1.24 -8.69 10.10
CA ASN A 325 2.15 -9.80 10.39
C ASN A 325 2.21 -10.87 9.29
N ASP A 326 1.13 -10.99 8.53
CA ASP A 326 1.04 -11.88 7.38
C ASP A 326 0.81 -11.06 6.12
N ARG A 327 1.23 -11.61 4.97
CA ARG A 327 0.89 -11.08 3.63
C ARG A 327 1.43 -9.67 3.36
N GLY A 328 2.37 -9.23 4.19
CA GLY A 328 3.21 -8.11 3.85
C GLY A 328 4.06 -8.45 2.64
N CYS A 329 4.03 -7.62 1.60
CA CYS A 329 5.06 -7.67 0.56
C CYS A 329 6.04 -6.52 0.71
N CYS A 330 7.29 -6.86 0.38
CA CYS A 330 8.26 -6.04 -0.32
C CYS A 330 8.95 -4.92 0.51
N THR A 331 10.09 -4.44 0.00
CA THR A 331 11.03 -3.51 0.66
C THR A 331 11.00 -2.08 0.11
N GLN A 332 9.96 -1.68 -0.62
CA GLN A 332 9.88 -0.35 -1.26
C GLN A 332 10.03 0.81 -0.26
N GLY A 333 9.57 0.63 0.98
CA GLY A 333 9.73 1.63 2.03
C GLY A 333 9.40 1.08 3.41
N LEU A 334 10.45 0.82 4.20
CA LEU A 334 10.38 0.27 5.55
C LEU A 334 11.09 1.18 6.55
N ILE A 335 10.38 1.55 7.62
CA ILE A 335 10.90 2.39 8.69
C ILE A 335 11.17 1.53 9.91
N PHE A 336 12.41 1.44 10.33
CA PHE A 336 12.87 0.67 11.48
C PHE A 336 13.08 1.58 12.70
N PRO A 337 12.66 1.16 13.91
CA PRO A 337 13.18 1.74 15.13
C PRO A 337 14.69 1.46 15.22
N ARG A 338 15.47 2.48 15.57
CA ARG A 338 16.94 2.37 15.67
C ARG A 338 17.39 1.19 16.52
N GLU A 339 16.70 0.89 17.62
CA GLU A 339 17.05 -0.19 18.53
C GLU A 339 16.94 -1.59 17.92
N GLN A 340 16.14 -1.77 16.86
CA GLN A 340 15.98 -3.06 16.20
C GLN A 340 17.05 -3.32 15.13
N VAL A 341 17.66 -2.26 14.61
CA VAL A 341 18.54 -2.33 13.44
C VAL A 341 19.82 -3.14 13.68
N PRO A 342 20.54 -3.03 14.82
CA PRO A 342 21.75 -3.83 15.04
C PRO A 342 21.50 -5.34 14.99
N ALA A 343 20.37 -5.81 15.55
CA ALA A 343 20.02 -7.23 15.52
C ALA A 343 19.65 -7.70 14.10
N LEU A 344 18.95 -6.85 13.34
CA LEU A 344 18.62 -7.13 11.95
C LEU A 344 19.88 -7.17 11.06
N VAL A 345 20.80 -6.21 11.22
CA VAL A 345 22.07 -6.17 10.49
C VAL A 345 22.85 -7.46 10.68
N ASN A 346 23.03 -7.91 11.92
CA ASN A 346 23.74 -9.16 12.21
C ASN A 346 23.07 -10.35 11.52
N TYR A 347 21.73 -10.44 11.56
CA TYR A 347 20.99 -11.51 10.90
C TYR A 347 21.20 -11.52 9.38
N LEU A 348 21.10 -10.36 8.73
CA LEU A 348 21.28 -10.23 7.28
C LEU A 348 22.72 -10.58 6.86
N GLN A 349 23.71 -10.15 7.63
CA GLN A 349 25.12 -10.49 7.41
C GLN A 349 25.38 -12.00 7.54
N GLU A 350 24.74 -12.67 8.50
CA GLU A 350 24.84 -14.13 8.66
C GLU A 350 24.22 -14.89 7.47
N LYS A 351 23.08 -14.41 6.95
CA LYS A 351 22.40 -15.02 5.80
C LYS A 351 23.12 -14.79 4.48
N LYS A 352 23.85 -13.67 4.35
CA LYS A 352 24.67 -13.22 3.19
C LYS A 352 23.89 -12.92 1.91
N GLY A 353 22.93 -13.75 1.53
CA GLY A 353 22.17 -13.57 0.30
C GLY A 353 20.77 -14.17 0.37
N GLY A 354 19.87 -13.60 -0.42
CA GLY A 354 18.47 -14.00 -0.48
C GLY A 354 17.59 -12.89 -1.03
N GLN A 355 16.28 -13.03 -0.88
CA GLN A 355 15.37 -11.91 -1.08
C GLN A 355 15.29 -11.13 0.24
N THR A 356 15.75 -9.87 0.23
CA THR A 356 15.88 -9.05 1.44
C THR A 356 14.57 -8.94 2.23
N ASP A 357 13.44 -8.77 1.54
CA ASP A 357 12.11 -8.75 2.14
C ASP A 357 11.80 -10.04 2.91
N SER A 358 11.99 -11.19 2.27
CA SER A 358 11.78 -12.51 2.89
C SER A 358 12.69 -12.72 4.11
N LEU A 359 13.96 -12.29 4.04
CA LEU A 359 14.88 -12.39 5.18
C LEU A 359 14.43 -11.53 6.37
N ILE A 360 13.91 -10.33 6.13
CA ILE A 360 13.37 -9.46 7.18
C ILE A 360 12.10 -10.08 7.78
N GLU A 361 11.23 -10.67 6.95
CA GLU A 361 10.02 -11.37 7.40
C GLU A 361 10.34 -12.60 8.26
N ASP A 362 11.34 -13.39 7.86
CA ASP A 362 11.85 -14.53 8.62
C ASP A 362 12.41 -14.08 9.97
N PHE A 363 13.28 -13.05 9.98
CA PHE A 363 13.82 -12.47 11.20
C PHE A 363 12.73 -12.03 12.17
N ALA A 364 11.72 -11.31 11.68
CA ALA A 364 10.62 -10.85 12.50
C ALA A 364 9.78 -12.01 13.05
N THR A 365 9.61 -13.11 12.30
CA THR A 365 8.90 -14.31 12.75
C THR A 365 9.71 -15.03 13.84
N GLU A 366 11.00 -15.23 13.60
CA GLU A 366 11.91 -15.88 14.54
C GLU A 366 12.00 -15.12 15.88
N LYS A 367 11.90 -13.79 15.84
CA LYS A 367 11.98 -12.92 17.03
C LYS A 367 10.62 -12.55 17.63
N GLY A 368 9.51 -12.96 17.01
CA GLY A 368 8.17 -12.59 17.46
C GLY A 368 7.92 -11.08 17.41
N LEU A 369 8.50 -10.39 16.41
CA LEU A 369 8.36 -8.95 16.22
C LEU A 369 7.14 -8.64 15.37
N THR A 370 6.34 -7.69 15.84
CA THR A 370 5.17 -7.20 15.11
C THR A 370 5.60 -6.33 13.92
N ARG A 371 4.83 -6.41 12.83
CA ARG A 371 5.02 -5.63 11.61
C ARG A 371 3.82 -4.73 11.42
N PHE A 372 4.06 -3.45 11.24
CA PHE A 372 2.99 -2.47 11.05
C PHE A 372 3.01 -1.91 9.62
N ALA A 373 1.85 -1.46 9.16
CA ALA A 373 1.70 -0.69 7.93
C ALA A 373 0.91 0.60 8.20
N LEU A 374 1.23 1.65 7.46
CA LEU A 374 0.45 2.88 7.44
C LEU A 374 -0.55 2.84 6.28
N ALA A 375 -1.84 2.95 6.60
CA ALA A 375 -2.94 2.95 5.65
C ALA A 375 -3.69 4.31 5.62
N PRO A 376 -4.04 4.84 4.43
CA PRO A 376 -3.74 4.30 3.11
C PRO A 376 -2.23 4.34 2.81
N GLN A 377 -1.79 3.66 1.75
CA GLN A 377 -0.39 3.61 1.34
C GLN A 377 0.14 5.03 1.09
N GLN A 378 1.37 5.30 1.56
CA GLN A 378 2.05 6.58 1.34
C GLN A 378 3.01 6.54 0.15
N LEU A 379 3.24 5.34 -0.39
CA LEU A 379 4.10 5.09 -1.53
C LEU A 379 3.36 4.30 -2.61
N GLN A 380 3.80 4.48 -3.85
CA GLN A 380 3.51 3.59 -4.97
C GLN A 380 4.79 3.09 -5.60
N HIS A 381 4.83 1.81 -5.95
CA HIS A 381 5.92 1.24 -6.75
C HIS A 381 5.69 1.57 -8.23
N VAL A 382 6.67 2.23 -8.86
CA VAL A 382 6.60 2.62 -10.28
C VAL A 382 7.60 1.86 -11.15
N GLY A 383 8.43 1.01 -10.55
CA GLY A 383 9.43 0.23 -11.25
C GLY A 383 8.82 -0.84 -12.16
N LEU A 384 8.64 -0.53 -13.44
CA LEU A 384 8.03 -1.42 -14.45
C LEU A 384 8.84 -2.72 -14.67
N LYS A 385 10.16 -2.68 -14.42
CA LYS A 385 11.09 -3.80 -14.48
C LYS A 385 11.98 -3.82 -13.25
N SER A 386 11.98 -4.96 -12.55
CA SER A 386 12.87 -5.17 -11.42
C SER A 386 14.32 -5.26 -11.88
N SER A 387 15.23 -4.60 -11.18
CA SER A 387 16.68 -4.76 -11.32
C SER A 387 17.16 -6.20 -11.02
N ARG A 388 16.31 -7.01 -10.37
CA ARG A 388 16.58 -8.40 -10.00
C ARG A 388 16.04 -9.44 -10.99
N ASN A 389 15.90 -9.07 -12.28
CA ASN A 389 15.52 -9.97 -13.37
C ASN A 389 14.13 -10.64 -13.22
N ASN A 390 13.15 -9.91 -12.67
CA ASN A 390 11.77 -10.40 -12.56
C ASN A 390 10.95 -10.11 -13.83
N LEU A 391 10.03 -11.02 -14.17
CA LEU A 391 9.07 -10.87 -15.27
C LEU A 391 8.10 -9.70 -15.01
N GLU A 392 7.59 -9.06 -16.08
CA GLU A 392 6.59 -7.97 -16.01
C GLU A 392 5.31 -8.36 -15.23
N VAL A 393 5.01 -9.67 -15.13
CA VAL A 393 3.92 -10.22 -14.32
C VAL A 393 4.10 -9.91 -12.83
N ASN A 394 5.34 -9.87 -12.34
CA ASN A 394 5.64 -9.58 -10.94
C ASN A 394 5.43 -8.09 -10.64
N THR A 395 5.59 -7.20 -11.62
CA THR A 395 5.39 -5.76 -11.41
C THR A 395 3.92 -5.41 -11.16
N LYS A 396 2.99 -6.13 -11.80
CA LYS A 396 1.55 -5.99 -11.51
C LYS A 396 1.16 -6.51 -10.12
N SER A 397 2.00 -7.36 -9.51
CA SER A 397 1.76 -7.86 -8.16
C SER A 397 2.12 -6.83 -7.08
N THR A 398 3.01 -5.89 -7.40
CA THR A 398 3.47 -4.79 -6.55
C THR A 398 2.77 -3.47 -6.90
N TRP A 399 1.45 -3.49 -6.98
CA TRP A 399 0.64 -2.31 -7.28
C TRP A 399 -0.23 -1.91 -6.08
N ALA A 400 -0.17 -0.65 -5.63
CA ALA A 400 -1.11 -0.10 -4.67
C ALA A 400 -2.32 0.51 -5.41
N PHE A 401 -3.42 -0.23 -5.45
CA PHE A 401 -4.60 0.09 -6.26
C PHE A 401 -5.26 1.40 -5.84
N TRP A 402 -5.32 1.67 -4.53
CA TRP A 402 -5.98 2.87 -4.01
C TRP A 402 -5.06 4.09 -3.95
N PHE A 403 -3.75 3.92 -4.12
CA PHE A 403 -2.84 5.06 -4.22
C PHE A 403 -3.16 5.95 -5.42
N GLU A 404 -3.58 5.35 -6.53
CA GLU A 404 -3.93 6.09 -7.77
C GLU A 404 -5.25 6.86 -7.68
N GLU A 405 -6.04 6.65 -6.62
CA GLU A 405 -7.30 7.34 -6.39
C GLU A 405 -7.17 8.49 -5.37
N ASN A 406 -5.96 8.78 -4.92
CA ASN A 406 -5.67 9.96 -4.11
C ASN A 406 -6.06 11.25 -4.86
N ASP A 407 -6.79 12.13 -4.18
CA ASP A 407 -7.06 13.48 -4.65
C ASP A 407 -5.98 14.44 -4.14
N ALA A 408 -5.29 15.10 -5.07
CA ALA A 408 -4.16 15.95 -4.74
C ALA A 408 -4.54 17.21 -3.94
N LEU A 409 -5.76 17.74 -4.11
CA LEU A 409 -6.22 18.89 -3.34
C LEU A 409 -6.58 18.46 -1.93
N GLU A 410 -7.26 17.33 -1.78
CA GLU A 410 -7.61 16.77 -0.46
C GLU A 410 -6.36 16.45 0.36
N LEU A 411 -5.37 15.80 -0.24
CA LEU A 411 -4.11 15.48 0.45
C LEU A 411 -3.33 16.72 0.86
N LYS A 412 -3.32 17.76 0.02
CA LYS A 412 -2.65 19.02 0.33
C LYS A 412 -3.33 19.76 1.49
N ASP A 413 -4.67 19.81 1.49
CA ASP A 413 -5.44 20.42 2.58
C ASP A 413 -5.24 19.63 3.88
N GLU A 414 -5.24 18.29 3.81
CA GLU A 414 -4.93 17.42 4.94
C GLU A 414 -3.52 17.65 5.47
N HIS A 415 -2.51 17.74 4.59
CA HIS A 415 -1.13 18.02 4.96
C HIS A 415 -1.03 19.33 5.74
N GLN A 416 -1.64 20.40 5.23
CA GLN A 416 -1.64 21.70 5.92
C GLN A 416 -2.32 21.64 7.29
N LEU A 417 -3.45 20.93 7.40
CA LEU A 417 -4.14 20.76 8.67
C LEU A 417 -3.30 20.01 9.69
N LEU A 418 -2.64 18.92 9.28
CA LEU A 418 -1.75 18.16 10.15
C LEU A 418 -0.53 18.99 10.56
N MET A 419 0.08 19.72 9.64
CA MET A 419 1.21 20.60 9.91
C MET A 419 0.86 21.76 10.86
N ALA A 420 -0.38 22.26 10.82
CA ALA A 420 -0.88 23.28 11.73
C ALA A 420 -1.17 22.71 13.14
N ALA A 421 -1.49 21.42 13.24
CA ALA A 421 -1.69 20.71 14.50
C ALA A 421 -0.38 20.23 15.15
N SER A 422 0.69 20.10 14.37
CA SER A 422 2.00 19.67 14.84
C SER A 422 2.79 20.80 15.51
N ASP A 423 3.36 20.50 16.68
CA ASP A 423 4.28 21.39 17.38
C ASP A 423 5.61 21.54 16.63
N ASP A 424 6.25 22.70 16.75
CA ASP A 424 7.50 23.04 16.04
C ASP A 424 8.68 22.11 16.34
N ASN A 425 8.61 21.32 17.42
CA ASN A 425 9.73 20.52 17.89
C ASN A 425 9.62 19.02 17.55
N TRP A 426 8.49 18.53 17.02
CA TRP A 426 8.26 17.10 16.67
C TRP A 426 8.85 16.09 17.67
N ARG A 427 8.86 16.41 18.97
CA ARG A 427 9.61 15.63 19.97
C ARG A 427 8.89 14.31 20.22
N LEU A 428 9.43 13.25 19.64
CA LEU A 428 9.15 11.89 20.06
C LEU A 428 10.04 11.64 21.28
N ASN A 429 9.51 11.91 22.48
CA ASN A 429 10.22 11.63 23.74
C ASN A 429 10.15 10.14 24.09
#